data_AF-A0A7S2BF74-F1
#
_entry.id   AF-A0A7S2BF74-F1
#
_cell.length_a   1.000
_cell.length_b   1.000
_cell.length_c   1.000
_cell.angle_alpha   90.00
_cell.angle_beta   90.00
_cell.angle_gamma   90.00
#
_symmetry.space_group_name_H-M   'P 1'
#
loop_
_entity.id
_entity.type
_entity.pdbx_description
1 polymer ?
#
loop_
_entity_poly.entity_id
_entity_poly.type
_entity_poly.pdbx_seq_one_letter_code
_entity_poly.pdbx_strand_id
1 'polypeptide(L)'
;GLYQETVVAYEVVLATGEVLRVTQDGPHADLFRALPWSHGTLCMLTALELKVIPTKRYIRLKYIPVQGQENIMREIRERCGALDPQAKVPTFCEATLFSKDRA
;
A
#
# COMPACT_ATOMS: atom_id res chain seq x y z
N GLY A 1 -0.87 4.93 1.08
CA GLY A 1 0.10 4.20 0.24
C GLY A 1 -0.12 2.70 0.22
N LEU A 2 -1.20 2.19 0.82
CA LEU A 2 -1.51 0.76 0.75
C LEU A 2 -2.19 0.41 -0.58
N TYR A 3 -2.03 -0.83 -1.04
CA TYR A 3 -2.46 -1.27 -2.37
C TYR A 3 -3.95 -0.98 -2.64
N GLN A 4 -4.82 -1.17 -1.64
CA GLN A 4 -6.25 -0.93 -1.76
C GLN A 4 -6.63 0.54 -2.06
N GLU A 5 -5.79 1.52 -1.69
CA GLU A 5 -6.04 2.94 -1.97
C GLU A 5 -5.92 3.26 -3.47
N THR A 6 -5.31 2.35 -4.22
CA THR A 6 -5.09 2.49 -5.67
C THR A 6 -6.25 1.90 -6.48
N VAL A 7 -7.11 1.09 -5.86
CA VAL A 7 -8.25 0.45 -6.51
C VAL A 7 -9.37 1.46 -6.73
N VAL A 8 -9.95 1.49 -7.93
CA VAL A 8 -11.10 2.34 -8.26
C VAL A 8 -12.39 1.55 -8.44
N ALA A 9 -12.28 0.27 -8.77
CA ALA A 9 -13.41 -0.64 -8.87
C ALA A 9 -12.99 -2.09 -8.57
N TYR A 10 -13.93 -2.84 -8.01
CA TYR A 10 -13.83 -4.29 -7.80
C TYR A 10 -14.89 -4.97 -8.66
N GLU A 11 -14.54 -6.08 -9.30
CA GLU A 11 -15.52 -7.04 -9.81
C GLU A 11 -15.55 -8.23 -8.84
N VAL A 12 -16.75 -8.58 -8.38
CA VAL A 12 -16.94 -9.59 -7.36
C VAL A 12 -18.13 -10.49 -7.67
N VAL A 13 -18.06 -11.73 -7.20
CA VAL A 13 -19.16 -12.68 -7.20
C VAL A 13 -19.66 -12.85 -5.76
N LEU A 14 -20.92 -12.51 -5.53
CA LEU A 14 -21.56 -12.69 -4.22
C LEU A 14 -21.91 -14.15 -3.96
N ALA A 15 -22.24 -14.49 -2.71
CA ALA A 15 -22.73 -15.82 -2.34
C ALA A 15 -24.01 -16.24 -3.09
N THR A 16 -24.79 -15.27 -3.59
CA THR A 16 -25.97 -15.50 -4.43
C THR A 16 -25.62 -15.94 -5.86
N GLY A 17 -24.34 -15.86 -6.26
CA GLY A 17 -23.87 -16.07 -7.63
C GLY A 17 -23.96 -14.83 -8.52
N GLU A 18 -24.42 -13.69 -7.99
CA GLU A 18 -24.50 -12.44 -8.73
C GLU A 18 -23.11 -11.81 -8.92
N VAL A 19 -22.84 -11.30 -10.13
CA VAL A 19 -21.61 -10.58 -10.46
C VAL A 19 -21.86 -9.08 -10.32
N LEU A 20 -21.11 -8.41 -9.46
CA LEU A 20 -21.22 -6.98 -9.22
C LEU A 20 -19.93 -6.25 -9.56
N ARG A 21 -20.08 -5.09 -10.18
CA ARG A 21 -19.02 -4.08 -10.24
C ARG A 21 -19.25 -3.04 -9.14
N VAL A 22 -18.30 -2.96 -8.22
CA VAL A 22 -18.39 -2.17 -7.00
C VAL A 22 -17.41 -1.01 -7.05
N THR A 23 -17.90 0.21 -6.83
CA THR A 23 -17.10 1.45 -6.82
C THR A 23 -17.34 2.26 -5.56
N GLN A 24 -16.44 3.21 -5.27
CA GLN A 24 -16.50 4.06 -4.08
C GLN A 24 -17.79 4.89 -3.96
N ASP A 25 -18.35 5.33 -5.08
CA ASP A 25 -19.53 6.20 -5.14
C ASP A 25 -20.79 5.49 -5.71
N GLY A 26 -20.73 4.16 -5.80
CA GLY A 26 -21.79 3.33 -6.35
C GLY A 26 -22.84 2.87 -5.32
N PRO A 27 -23.85 2.09 -5.76
CA PRO A 27 -24.91 1.56 -4.89
C PRO A 27 -24.41 0.58 -3.82
N HIS A 28 -23.24 -0.03 -4.02
CA HIS A 28 -22.57 -0.96 -3.08
C HIS A 28 -21.29 -0.36 -2.48
N ALA A 29 -21.27 0.96 -2.23
CA ALA A 29 -20.11 1.67 -1.70
C ALA A 29 -19.68 1.20 -0.29
N ASP A 30 -20.59 0.62 0.47
CA ASP A 30 -20.30 -0.08 1.74
C ASP A 30 -19.41 -1.31 1.51
N LEU A 31 -19.76 -2.15 0.53
CA LEU A 31 -18.95 -3.30 0.13
C LEU A 31 -17.57 -2.86 -0.37
N PHE A 32 -17.49 -1.78 -1.16
CA PHE A 32 -16.21 -1.19 -1.60
C PHE A 32 -15.28 -0.90 -0.41
N ARG A 33 -15.83 -0.30 0.65
CA ARG A 33 -15.07 0.08 1.85
C ARG A 33 -14.73 -1.11 2.74
N ALA A 34 -15.56 -2.15 2.73
CA ALA A 34 -15.39 -3.35 3.55
C ALA A 34 -14.49 -4.41 2.91
N LEU A 35 -14.29 -4.38 1.59
CA LEU A 35 -13.49 -5.37 0.87
C LEU A 35 -12.01 -5.43 1.32
N PRO A 36 -11.31 -4.30 1.50
CA PRO A 36 -9.97 -4.32 2.06
C PRO A 36 -9.96 -5.01 3.43
N TRP A 37 -9.05 -5.95 3.64
CA TRP A 37 -8.93 -6.71 4.90
C TRP A 37 -10.11 -7.63 5.23
N SER A 38 -11.02 -7.88 4.29
CA SER A 38 -12.14 -8.83 4.48
C SER A 38 -11.72 -10.31 4.48
N HIS A 39 -10.47 -10.61 4.11
CA HIS A 39 -9.97 -11.99 3.95
C HIS A 39 -10.84 -12.88 3.05
N GLY A 40 -11.55 -12.29 2.08
CA GLY A 40 -12.38 -13.03 1.11
C GLY A 40 -13.69 -13.58 1.69
N THR A 41 -14.11 -13.13 2.87
CA THR A 41 -15.34 -13.61 3.53
C THR A 41 -16.63 -13.02 2.95
N LEU A 42 -16.55 -11.83 2.35
CA LEU A 42 -17.72 -11.09 1.87
C LEU A 42 -18.14 -11.51 0.45
N CYS A 43 -17.18 -11.84 -0.41
CA CYS A 43 -17.39 -12.23 -1.79
C CYS A 43 -16.12 -12.83 -2.40
N MET A 44 -16.26 -13.43 -3.58
CA MET A 44 -15.14 -13.85 -4.41
C MET A 44 -14.74 -12.70 -5.34
N LEU A 45 -13.47 -12.31 -5.33
CA LEU A 45 -12.96 -11.20 -6.13
C LEU A 45 -12.41 -11.71 -7.46
N THR A 46 -12.98 -11.25 -8.58
CA THR A 46 -12.64 -11.72 -9.93
C THR A 46 -11.80 -10.74 -10.73
N ALA A 47 -11.98 -9.43 -10.50
CA ALA A 47 -11.19 -8.39 -11.19
C ALA A 47 -10.98 -7.14 -10.34
N LEU A 48 -9.93 -6.39 -10.68
CA LEU A 48 -9.57 -5.10 -10.07
C LEU A 48 -9.29 -4.07 -11.15
N GLU A 49 -9.81 -2.86 -10.96
CA GLU A 49 -9.42 -1.68 -11.73
C GLU A 49 -8.50 -0.80 -10.87
N LEU A 50 -7.30 -0.51 -11.37
CA LEU A 50 -6.23 0.15 -10.60
C LEU A 50 -5.80 1.47 -11.25
N LYS A 51 -5.55 2.49 -10.44
CA LYS A 51 -4.84 3.69 -10.86
C LYS A 51 -3.34 3.41 -10.99
N VAL A 52 -2.83 3.36 -12.21
CA VAL A 52 -1.40 3.14 -12.45
C VAL A 52 -0.68 4.44 -12.81
N ILE A 53 0.63 4.48 -12.55
CA ILE A 53 1.51 5.59 -12.95
C ILE A 53 2.68 5.06 -13.79
N PRO A 54 3.23 5.86 -14.72
CA PRO A 54 4.44 5.49 -15.44
C PRO A 54 5.64 5.30 -14.49
N THR A 55 6.47 4.30 -14.76
CA THR A 55 7.70 4.04 -14.00
C THR A 55 8.92 3.96 -14.92
N LYS A 56 10.11 4.21 -14.35
CA LYS A 56 11.38 4.06 -15.06
C LYS A 56 11.78 2.59 -15.11
N ARG A 57 12.52 2.19 -16.17
CA ARG A 57 13.00 0.81 -16.33
C ARG A 57 14.00 0.37 -15.25
N TYR A 58 14.71 1.33 -14.67
CA TYR A 58 15.75 1.07 -13.67
C TYR A 58 15.54 1.96 -12.45
N ILE A 59 15.88 1.42 -11.29
CA ILE A 59 15.90 2.14 -10.02
C ILE A 59 17.34 2.25 -9.52
N ARG A 60 17.63 3.34 -8.80
CA ARG A 60 18.89 3.47 -8.06
C ARG A 60 18.65 3.01 -6.63
N LEU A 61 19.31 1.94 -6.23
CA LEU A 61 19.24 1.41 -4.87
C LEU A 61 20.36 2.00 -4.00
N LYS A 62 20.03 2.36 -2.75
CA LYS A 62 21.00 2.84 -1.76
C LYS A 62 20.74 2.13 -0.43
N TYR A 63 21.69 1.31 0.01
CA TYR A 63 21.70 0.74 1.36
C TYR A 63 22.43 1.67 2.31
N ILE A 64 21.84 1.89 3.48
CA ILE A 64 22.41 2.73 4.52
C ILE A 64 22.42 1.91 5.81
N PRO A 65 23.60 1.51 6.31
CA PRO A 65 23.69 0.87 7.60
C PRO A 65 23.43 1.90 8.69
N VAL A 66 22.54 1.56 9.62
CA VAL A 66 22.20 2.39 10.78
C VAL A 66 22.28 1.50 12.01
N GLN A 67 22.79 2.05 13.12
CA GLN A 67 22.89 1.35 14.39
C GLN A 67 22.19 2.16 15.47
N GLY A 68 21.50 1.45 16.37
CA GLY A 68 20.75 2.02 17.47
C GLY A 68 19.36 2.52 17.06
N GLN A 69 18.38 2.15 17.87
CA GLN A 69 16.95 2.36 17.63
C GLN A 69 16.60 3.82 17.32
N GLU A 70 17.16 4.79 18.05
CA GLU A 70 16.88 6.21 17.83
C GLU A 70 17.34 6.69 16.44
N ASN A 71 18.52 6.24 16.00
CA ASN A 71 19.05 6.58 14.69
C ASN A 71 18.21 5.94 13.58
N ILE A 72 17.76 4.70 13.77
CA ILE A 72 16.87 4.01 12.82
C ILE A 72 15.57 4.79 12.64
N MET A 73 14.93 5.19 13.75
CA MET A 73 13.69 5.95 13.72
C MET A 73 13.86 7.32 13.05
N ARG A 74 14.97 8.01 13.32
CA ARG A 74 15.29 9.28 12.68
C ARG A 74 15.42 9.12 11.16
N GLU A 75 16.24 8.17 10.72
CA GLU A 75 16.49 7.92 9.29
C GLU A 75 15.21 7.54 8.54
N ILE A 76 14.34 6.70 9.11
CA ILE A 76 13.07 6.33 8.48
C ILE A 76 12.16 7.56 8.36
N ARG A 77 12.01 8.38 9.42
CA ARG A 77 11.13 9.57 9.38
C ARG A 77 11.56 10.58 8.33
N GLU A 78 12.86 10.85 8.25
CA GLU A 78 13.44 11.75 7.25
C GLU A 78 13.23 11.23 5.84
N ARG A 79 13.47 9.93 5.60
CA ARG A 79 13.38 9.32 4.27
C ARG A 79 11.96 9.05 3.81
N CYS A 80 11.01 8.86 4.71
CA CYS A 80 9.60 8.71 4.35
C CYS A 80 8.88 10.05 4.16
N GLY A 81 9.55 11.19 4.41
CA GLY A 81 8.93 12.51 4.29
C GLY A 81 7.90 12.79 5.38
N ALA A 82 7.99 12.06 6.51
CA ALA A 82 7.03 12.19 7.61
C ALA A 82 7.05 13.59 8.27
N LEU A 83 8.15 14.34 8.08
CA LEU A 83 8.36 15.65 8.68
C LEU A 83 7.97 16.81 7.77
N ASP A 84 7.92 16.59 6.44
CA ASP A 84 7.61 17.61 5.45
C ASP A 84 7.00 16.97 4.18
N PRO A 85 5.71 17.23 3.88
CA PRO A 85 5.04 16.72 2.69
C PRO A 85 5.64 17.16 1.35
N GLN A 86 6.43 18.25 1.34
CA GLN A 86 7.10 18.77 0.15
C GLN A 86 8.56 18.32 0.03
N ALA A 87 9.06 17.56 1.02
CA ALA A 87 10.43 17.08 1.00
C ALA A 87 10.66 16.16 -0.20
N LYS A 88 11.81 16.34 -0.86
CA LYS A 88 12.25 15.47 -1.94
C LYS A 88 12.78 14.16 -1.36
N VAL A 89 11.91 13.17 -1.27
CA VAL A 89 12.20 11.85 -0.69
C VAL A 89 12.34 10.75 -1.75
N PRO A 90 12.96 9.60 -1.41
CA PRO A 90 12.94 8.42 -2.28
C PRO A 90 11.52 7.94 -2.60
N THR A 91 11.32 7.38 -3.79
CA THR A 91 10.02 6.79 -4.21
C THR A 91 9.67 5.52 -3.44
N PHE A 92 10.66 4.85 -2.86
CA PHE A 92 10.50 3.64 -2.04
C PHE A 92 11.51 3.69 -0.89
N CYS A 93 11.06 3.30 0.31
CA CYS A 93 11.87 3.21 1.50
C CYS A 93 11.45 1.98 2.29
N GLU A 94 12.41 1.12 2.63
CA GLU A 94 12.23 -0.07 3.45
C GLU A 94 13.39 -0.16 4.44
N ALA A 95 13.15 -0.76 5.60
CA ALA A 95 14.16 -0.98 6.62
C ALA A 95 14.14 -2.45 7.05
N THR A 96 15.33 -3.05 7.20
CA THR A 96 15.50 -4.41 7.68
C THR A 96 16.37 -4.39 8.94
N LEU A 97 15.84 -4.93 10.03
CA LEU A 97 16.58 -5.08 11.29
C LEU A 97 17.02 -6.54 11.42
N PHE A 98 18.32 -6.78 11.66
CA PHE A 98 18.87 -8.14 11.65
C PHE A 98 19.95 -8.43 12.71
N SER A 99 20.25 -7.49 13.62
CA SER A 99 21.31 -7.65 14.65
C SER A 99 20.75 -7.37 16.03
N LYS A 100 20.77 -8.35 16.93
CA LYS A 100 20.25 -8.19 18.30
C LYS A 100 20.94 -7.08 19.08
N ASP A 101 22.27 -7.03 19.00
CA ASP A 101 23.09 -6.17 19.87
C ASP A 101 23.42 -4.80 19.24
N ARG A 102 22.96 -4.54 18.01
CA ARG A 102 23.28 -3.32 17.25
C ARG A 102 22.07 -2.61 16.65
N ALA A 103 20.90 -3.24 16.71
CA ALA A 103 19.63 -2.64 16.34
C ALA A 103 19.25 -1.52 17.31
#